data_AF-A6HDU3-F1
#
_entry.id   AF-A6HDU3-F1
#
_cell.length_a   1.000
_cell.length_b   1.000
_cell.length_c   1.000
_cell.angle_alpha   90.00
_cell.angle_beta   90.00
_cell.angle_gamma   90.00
#
_symmetry.space_group_name_H-M   'P 1'
#
loop_
_entity.id
_entity.type
_entity.pdbx_description
1 polymer ?
#
loop_
_entity_poly.entity_id
_entity_poly.type
_entity_poly.pdbx_seq_one_letter_code
_entity_poly.pdbx_strand_id
1 'polypeptide(L)'
;MVQVIRQMHPTPGRGSRVNEQGICPRHQEALKLFCEVDEEAICVVCRESRSHKQHSVVPLEEVVQEYKAKLQGHVEPLRKHLEAVQKMKAKEERRVTELKSQMKSELAAVASEFGRLTRFLAEEQAGLERRLREMHEAQLGRAGAAANRLEEQAVQLSRLLAEAQERSQQGGLRLLQ
;
A
#
# COMPACT_ATOMS: atom_id res chain seq x y z
N MET A 1 -0.49 34.16 10.17
CA MET A 1 -0.49 33.81 11.61
C MET A 1 0.88 33.37 12.11
N VAL A 2 1.55 32.36 11.53
CA VAL A 2 2.93 31.96 11.95
C VAL A 2 3.96 33.08 11.72
N GLN A 3 3.78 33.90 10.66
CA GLN A 3 4.63 35.08 10.40
C GLN A 3 4.51 36.18 11.47
N VAL A 4 3.34 36.35 12.10
CA VAL A 4 3.14 37.40 13.12
C VAL A 4 3.97 37.10 14.36
N ILE A 5 4.01 35.83 14.81
CA ILE A 5 4.82 35.43 15.97
C ILE A 5 6.33 35.55 15.68
N ARG A 6 6.76 35.29 14.43
CA ARG A 6 8.18 35.41 14.05
C ARG A 6 8.67 36.85 13.91
N GLN A 7 7.80 37.78 13.54
CA GLN A 7 8.09 39.22 13.38
C GLN A 7 8.14 39.99 14.72
N MET A 8 7.82 39.33 15.84
CA MET A 8 7.72 39.96 17.16
C MET A 8 8.94 39.66 18.06
N HIS A 9 10.04 39.15 17.51
CA HIS A 9 11.32 39.08 18.23
C HIS A 9 11.98 40.47 18.17
N PRO A 10 12.29 41.13 19.30
CA PRO A 10 13.27 42.21 19.28
C PRO A 10 14.59 41.58 18.83
N THR A 11 15.09 41.93 17.66
CA THR A 11 16.44 41.53 17.28
C THR A 11 17.41 42.16 18.29
N PRO A 12 18.34 41.40 18.91
CA PRO A 12 19.32 41.98 19.80
C PRO A 12 20.23 42.90 18.99
N GLY A 13 19.92 44.20 18.98
CA GLY A 13 20.79 45.24 18.50
C GLY A 13 22.13 45.18 19.22
N ARG A 14 23.21 45.55 18.53
CA ARG A 14 24.59 45.51 19.02
C ARG A 14 24.78 46.46 20.21
N GLY A 15 24.37 46.06 21.41
CA GLY A 15 24.53 46.87 22.63
C GLY A 15 23.75 46.38 23.85
N SER A 16 22.55 45.82 23.68
CA SER A 16 21.71 45.38 24.80
C SER A 16 21.94 43.91 25.16
N ARG A 17 22.95 43.65 26.00
CA ARG A 17 22.86 42.53 26.93
C ARG A 17 21.81 42.90 27.96
N VAL A 18 20.55 42.54 27.72
CA VAL A 18 19.56 42.47 28.80
C VAL A 18 20.12 41.42 29.77
N ASN A 19 20.66 41.85 30.91
CA ASN A 19 20.94 40.91 31.99
C ASN A 19 19.59 40.27 32.36
N GLU A 20 19.56 38.98 32.67
CA GLU A 20 18.34 38.25 33.06
C GLU A 20 17.60 38.89 34.26
N GLN A 21 18.22 39.88 34.93
CA GLN A 21 17.67 40.68 36.01
C GLN A 21 16.95 41.99 35.58
N GLY A 22 16.87 42.33 34.29
CA GLY A 22 16.21 43.58 33.83
C GLY A 22 16.97 44.87 34.16
N ILE A 23 18.29 44.79 34.32
CA ILE A 23 19.18 45.90 34.69
C ILE A 23 20.06 46.29 33.50
N CYS A 24 20.22 47.60 33.28
CA CYS A 24 21.09 48.17 32.27
C CYS A 24 22.56 47.87 32.60
N PRO A 25 23.32 47.21 31.71
CA PRO A 25 24.71 46.84 31.99
C PRO A 25 25.66 48.05 32.10
N ARG A 26 25.31 49.19 31.47
CA ARG A 26 26.15 50.39 31.45
C ARG A 26 25.96 51.29 32.67
N HIS A 27 24.73 51.39 33.15
CA HIS A 27 24.36 52.36 34.18
C HIS A 27 23.90 51.71 35.48
N GLN A 28 23.76 50.37 35.51
CA GLN A 28 23.27 49.61 36.67
C GLN A 28 21.87 50.05 37.14
N GLU A 29 21.08 50.61 36.22
CA GLU A 29 19.71 51.09 36.44
C GLU A 29 18.68 50.16 35.81
N ALA A 30 17.46 50.12 36.37
CA ALA A 30 16.38 49.30 35.82
C ALA A 30 16.01 49.71 34.38
N LEU A 31 15.82 48.71 33.51
CA LEU A 31 15.29 48.90 32.16
C LEU A 31 13.78 49.11 32.26
N LYS A 32 13.31 50.34 32.02
CA LYS A 32 11.88 50.72 32.14
C LYS A 32 11.32 51.32 30.86
N LEU A 33 12.16 51.54 29.85
CA LEU A 33 11.80 52.19 28.60
C LEU A 33 12.14 51.28 27.43
N PHE A 34 11.42 51.42 26.33
CA PHE A 34 11.69 50.79 25.05
C PHE A 34 11.95 51.87 24.01
N CYS A 35 13.08 51.79 23.32
CA CYS A 35 13.40 52.64 22.18
C CYS A 35 12.75 52.05 20.92
N GLU A 36 11.81 52.78 20.32
CA GLU A 36 11.07 52.29 19.15
C GLU A 36 11.93 52.27 17.88
N VAL A 37 12.96 53.12 17.82
CA VAL A 37 13.86 53.24 16.66
C VAL A 37 14.90 52.11 16.65
N ASP A 38 15.48 51.81 17.81
CA ASP A 38 16.53 50.80 17.96
C ASP A 38 15.98 49.42 18.37
N GLU A 39 14.66 49.34 18.62
CA GLU A 39 13.93 48.16 19.08
C GLU A 39 14.55 47.49 20.33
N GLU A 40 14.99 48.29 21.31
CA GLU A 40 15.67 47.79 22.50
C GLU A 40 15.17 48.40 23.82
N ALA A 41 15.27 47.62 24.90
CA ALA A 41 14.95 48.09 26.24
C ALA A 41 16.13 48.90 26.82
N ILE A 42 15.85 50.11 27.30
CA ILE A 42 16.83 51.05 27.83
C ILE A 42 16.45 51.55 29.24
N CYS A 43 17.43 52.04 30.00
CA CYS A 43 17.17 52.73 31.28
C CYS A 43 16.99 54.24 31.07
N VAL A 44 16.57 54.95 32.11
CA VAL A 44 16.35 56.41 32.07
C VAL A 44 17.63 57.21 31.77
N VAL A 45 18.80 56.69 32.16
CA VAL A 45 20.10 57.34 31.86
C VAL A 45 20.47 57.16 30.38
N CYS A 46 20.18 55.98 29.79
CA CYS A 46 20.38 55.75 28.36
C CYS A 46 19.54 56.70 27.50
N ARG A 47 18.30 57.00 27.91
CA ARG A 47 17.42 57.95 27.21
C ARG A 47 18.06 59.33 27.04
N GLU A 48 18.73 59.83 28.07
CA GLU A 48 19.38 61.16 28.04
C GLU A 48 20.72 61.16 27.29
N SER A 49 21.26 59.99 26.97
CA SER A 49 22.50 59.87 26.22
C SER A 49 22.34 60.36 24.78
N ARG A 50 23.42 60.85 24.16
CA ARG A 50 23.41 61.29 22.75
C ARG A 50 22.89 60.21 21.79
N SER A 51 22.98 58.93 22.16
CA SER A 51 22.55 57.78 21.35
C SER A 51 21.03 57.65 21.25
N HIS A 52 20.26 57.97 22.29
CA HIS A 52 18.80 57.79 22.30
C HIS A 52 18.01 59.09 22.57
N LYS A 53 18.69 60.21 22.82
CA LYS A 53 18.07 61.50 23.17
C LYS A 53 17.04 61.99 22.15
N GLN A 54 17.19 61.61 20.88
CA GLN A 54 16.28 62.00 19.79
C GLN A 54 15.34 60.87 19.37
N HIS A 55 15.45 59.69 19.96
CA HIS A 55 14.62 58.54 19.59
C HIS A 55 13.28 58.58 20.33
N SER A 56 12.25 58.07 19.68
CA SER A 56 10.97 57.83 20.35
C SER A 56 11.13 56.72 21.37
N VAL A 57 10.70 56.99 22.60
CA VAL A 57 10.78 56.04 23.71
C VAL A 57 9.43 55.99 24.41
N VAL A 58 9.02 54.77 24.75
CA VAL A 58 7.77 54.48 25.45
C VAL A 58 8.05 53.63 26.70
N PRO A 59 7.15 53.59 27.70
CA PRO A 59 7.30 52.68 28.83
C PRO A 59 7.36 51.22 28.36
N LEU A 60 8.32 50.46 28.87
CA LEU A 60 8.53 49.08 28.47
C LEU A 60 7.30 48.21 28.80
N GLU A 61 6.65 48.47 29.93
CA GLU A 61 5.46 47.75 30.36
C GLU A 61 4.31 47.89 29.35
N GLU A 62 4.13 49.07 28.75
CA GLU A 62 3.07 49.32 27.75
C GLU A 62 3.28 48.48 26.50
N VAL A 63 4.52 48.45 25.98
CA VAL A 63 4.90 47.62 24.83
C VAL A 63 4.70 46.14 25.15
N VAL A 64 5.12 45.70 26.34
CA VAL A 64 4.94 44.30 26.78
C VAL A 64 3.45 43.94 26.86
N GLN A 65 2.59 44.81 27.39
CA GLN A 65 1.14 44.55 27.43
C GLN A 65 0.54 44.48 26.02
N GLU A 66 0.93 45.38 25.11
CA GLU A 66 0.46 45.37 23.73
C GLU A 66 0.84 44.08 23.00
N TYR A 67 2.11 43.65 23.12
CA TYR A 67 2.59 42.40 22.53
C TYR A 67 1.87 41.19 23.13
N LYS A 68 1.66 41.18 24.45
CA LYS A 68 0.92 40.13 25.15
C LYS A 68 -0.52 40.03 24.65
N ALA A 69 -1.21 41.16 24.48
CA ALA A 69 -2.57 41.20 23.96
C ALA A 69 -2.65 40.68 22.51
N LYS A 70 -1.71 41.11 21.64
CA LYS A 70 -1.60 40.61 20.26
C LYS A 70 -1.38 39.09 20.22
N LEU A 71 -0.46 38.57 21.03
CA LEU A 71 -0.21 37.13 21.11
C LEU A 71 -1.41 36.35 21.63
N GLN A 72 -2.06 36.83 22.70
CA GLN A 72 -3.27 36.23 23.24
C GLN A 72 -4.39 36.15 22.20
N GLY A 73 -4.55 37.19 21.37
CA GLY A 73 -5.50 37.19 20.25
C GLY A 73 -5.25 36.08 19.21
N HIS A 74 -4.03 35.56 19.11
CA HIS A 74 -3.67 34.49 18.18
C HIS A 74 -3.69 33.08 18.79
N VAL A 75 -3.70 32.93 20.12
CA VAL A 75 -3.65 31.62 20.79
C VAL A 75 -4.84 30.75 20.41
N GLU A 76 -6.06 31.27 20.55
CA GLU A 76 -7.28 30.50 20.27
C GLU A 76 -7.44 30.14 18.78
N PRO A 77 -7.20 31.06 17.82
CA PRO A 77 -7.17 30.71 16.40
C PRO A 77 -6.15 29.61 16.06
N LEU A 78 -4.95 29.66 16.66
CA LEU A 78 -3.92 28.63 16.44
C LEU A 78 -4.32 27.27 17.02
N ARG A 79 -4.92 27.25 18.22
CA ARG A 79 -5.46 26.02 18.82
C ARG A 79 -6.51 25.36 17.93
N LYS A 80 -7.50 26.14 17.48
CA LYS A 80 -8.55 25.64 16.56
C LYS A 80 -7.96 25.13 15.24
N HIS A 81 -6.97 25.82 14.69
CA HIS A 81 -6.31 25.38 13.47
C HIS A 81 -5.55 24.07 13.68
N LEU A 82 -4.82 23.93 14.80
CA LEU A 82 -4.13 22.70 15.16
C LEU A 82 -5.10 21.52 15.29
N GLU A 83 -6.21 21.70 16.01
CA GLU A 83 -7.25 20.68 16.16
C GLU A 83 -7.83 20.26 14.80
N ALA A 84 -8.11 21.22 13.92
CA ALA A 84 -8.60 20.95 12.57
C ALA A 84 -7.59 20.12 11.75
N VAL A 85 -6.30 20.48 11.79
CA VAL A 85 -5.24 19.75 11.10
C VAL A 85 -5.10 18.33 11.67
N GLN A 86 -5.14 18.17 12.99
CA GLN A 86 -5.08 16.86 13.64
C GLN A 86 -6.27 15.98 13.25
N LYS A 87 -7.49 16.53 13.19
CA LYS A 87 -8.68 15.82 12.73
C LYS A 87 -8.55 15.37 11.26
N MET A 88 -8.03 16.24 10.40
CA MET A 88 -7.79 15.91 9.00
C MET A 88 -6.71 14.83 8.84
N LYS A 89 -5.62 14.92 9.60
CA LYS A 89 -4.58 13.88 9.65
C LYS A 89 -5.16 12.52 10.03
N ALA A 90 -5.94 12.45 11.10
CA ALA A 90 -6.58 11.20 11.54
C ALA A 90 -7.57 10.63 10.50
N LYS A 91 -8.25 11.50 9.74
CA LYS A 91 -9.12 11.08 8.64
C LYS A 91 -8.31 10.46 7.50
N GLU A 92 -7.18 11.06 7.14
CA GLU A 92 -6.32 10.55 6.07
C GLU A 92 -5.62 9.26 6.46
N GLU A 93 -5.15 9.13 7.71
CA GLU A 93 -4.61 7.88 8.23
C GLU A 93 -5.62 6.73 8.16
N ARG A 94 -6.88 6.98 8.52
CA ARG A 94 -7.97 6.00 8.33
C ARG A 94 -8.16 5.64 6.86
N ARG A 95 -8.18 6.63 5.97
CA ARG A 95 -8.33 6.39 4.53
C ARG A 95 -7.19 5.53 3.97
N VAL A 96 -5.96 5.76 4.40
CA VAL A 96 -4.81 4.94 4.02
C VAL A 96 -4.99 3.48 4.48
N THR A 97 -5.47 3.26 5.70
CA THR A 97 -5.73 1.89 6.19
C THR A 97 -6.84 1.20 5.42
N GLU A 98 -7.90 1.92 5.07
CA GLU A 98 -9.03 1.41 4.30
C GLU A 98 -8.61 1.03 2.88
N LEU A 99 -7.90 1.91 2.17
CA LEU A 99 -7.38 1.64 0.83
C LEU A 99 -6.44 0.43 0.80
N LYS A 100 -5.59 0.27 1.83
CA LYS A 100 -4.73 -0.93 1.96
C LYS A 100 -5.55 -2.20 2.15
N SER A 101 -6.65 -2.14 2.92
CA SER A 101 -7.54 -3.28 3.12
C SER A 101 -8.30 -3.64 1.84
N GLN A 102 -8.84 -2.64 1.15
CA GLN A 102 -9.53 -2.80 -0.14
C GLN A 102 -8.61 -3.44 -1.17
N MET A 103 -7.40 -2.92 -1.37
CA MET A 103 -6.43 -3.48 -2.30
C MET A 103 -6.12 -4.96 -2.00
N LYS A 104 -5.94 -5.33 -0.73
CA LYS A 104 -5.72 -6.73 -0.35
C LYS A 104 -6.91 -7.62 -0.67
N SER A 105 -8.13 -7.14 -0.38
CA SER A 105 -9.37 -7.86 -0.67
C SER A 105 -9.57 -8.07 -2.17
N GLU A 106 -9.31 -7.04 -2.98
CA GLU A 106 -9.42 -7.11 -4.44
C GLU A 106 -8.40 -8.09 -5.03
N LEU A 107 -7.14 -8.03 -4.60
CA LEU A 107 -6.11 -8.99 -5.02
C LEU A 107 -6.47 -10.43 -4.63
N ALA A 108 -7.01 -10.64 -3.42
CA ALA A 108 -7.46 -11.95 -2.97
C ALA A 108 -8.66 -12.46 -3.79
N ALA A 109 -9.61 -11.58 -4.14
CA ALA A 109 -10.75 -11.92 -4.98
C ALA A 109 -10.27 -12.35 -6.38
N VAL A 110 -9.37 -11.57 -7.01
CA VAL A 110 -8.78 -11.94 -8.30
C VAL A 110 -8.07 -13.30 -8.23
N ALA A 111 -7.23 -13.51 -7.22
CA ALA A 111 -6.53 -14.79 -7.05
C ALA A 111 -7.51 -15.97 -6.88
N SER A 112 -8.61 -15.77 -6.15
CA SER A 112 -9.65 -16.79 -5.94
C SER A 112 -10.40 -17.13 -7.22
N GLU A 113 -10.78 -16.14 -8.01
CA GLU A 113 -11.46 -16.33 -9.31
C GLU A 113 -10.56 -17.11 -10.28
N PHE A 114 -9.30 -16.72 -10.41
CA PHE A 114 -8.34 -17.46 -11.24
C PHE A 114 -8.07 -18.87 -10.70
N GLY A 115 -7.98 -19.04 -9.39
CA GLY A 115 -7.87 -20.36 -8.76
C GLY A 115 -9.07 -21.26 -9.04
N ARG A 116 -10.29 -20.69 -9.12
CA ARG A 116 -11.49 -21.43 -9.53
C ARG A 116 -11.42 -21.83 -11.00
N LEU A 117 -11.06 -20.91 -11.89
CA LEU A 117 -10.96 -21.18 -13.33
C LEU A 117 -9.90 -22.24 -13.64
N THR A 118 -8.73 -22.17 -13.01
CA THR A 118 -7.66 -23.17 -13.20
C THR A 118 -8.12 -24.57 -12.80
N ARG A 119 -8.83 -24.70 -11.67
CA ARG A 119 -9.38 -26.00 -11.24
C ARG A 119 -10.43 -26.52 -12.23
N PHE A 120 -11.37 -25.65 -12.63
CA PHE A 120 -12.39 -26.00 -13.61
C PHE A 120 -11.78 -26.52 -14.93
N LEU A 121 -10.78 -25.81 -15.47
CA LEU A 121 -10.11 -26.23 -16.70
C LEU A 121 -9.37 -27.56 -16.55
N ALA A 122 -8.72 -27.80 -15.40
CA ALA A 122 -8.05 -29.06 -15.12
C ALA A 122 -9.04 -30.24 -15.03
N GLU A 123 -10.19 -30.03 -14.40
CA GLU A 123 -11.26 -31.02 -14.29
C GLU A 123 -11.87 -31.34 -15.66
N GLU A 124 -12.14 -30.32 -16.48
CA GLU A 124 -12.66 -30.49 -17.85
C GLU A 124 -11.66 -31.22 -18.74
N GLN A 125 -10.37 -30.86 -18.68
CA GLN A 125 -9.31 -31.54 -19.41
C GLN A 125 -9.23 -33.02 -19.00
N ALA A 126 -9.14 -33.32 -17.71
CA ALA A 126 -9.10 -34.69 -17.21
C ALA A 126 -10.35 -35.50 -17.61
N GLY A 127 -11.51 -34.84 -17.64
CA GLY A 127 -12.76 -35.43 -18.12
C GLY A 127 -12.72 -35.80 -19.60
N LEU A 128 -12.19 -34.91 -20.46
CA LEU A 128 -12.01 -35.17 -21.89
C LEU A 128 -11.02 -36.31 -22.14
N GLU A 129 -9.86 -36.28 -21.48
CA GLU A 129 -8.83 -37.31 -21.60
C GLU A 129 -9.36 -38.69 -21.19
N ARG A 130 -10.11 -38.76 -20.10
CA ARG A 130 -10.76 -40.01 -19.65
C ARG A 130 -11.73 -40.54 -20.70
N ARG A 131 -12.64 -39.71 -21.22
CA ARG A 131 -13.60 -40.13 -22.25
C ARG A 131 -12.90 -40.64 -23.51
N LEU A 132 -11.83 -39.97 -23.93
CA LEU A 132 -11.05 -40.38 -25.09
C LEU A 132 -10.36 -41.74 -24.87
N ARG A 133 -9.78 -41.94 -23.68
CA ARG A 133 -9.16 -43.20 -23.30
C ARG A 133 -10.17 -44.35 -23.30
N GLU A 134 -11.31 -44.17 -22.63
CA GLU A 134 -12.38 -45.18 -22.57
C GLU A 134 -12.89 -45.57 -23.97
N MET A 135 -13.07 -44.58 -24.86
CA MET A 135 -13.47 -44.83 -26.24
C MET A 135 -12.43 -45.70 -26.98
N HIS A 136 -11.14 -45.36 -26.88
CA HIS A 136 -10.09 -46.11 -27.54
C HIS A 136 -9.89 -47.50 -26.95
N GLU A 137 -9.97 -47.66 -25.63
CA GLU A 137 -9.93 -48.97 -24.97
C GLU A 137 -11.09 -49.86 -25.44
N ALA A 138 -12.30 -49.30 -25.57
CA ALA A 138 -13.44 -50.03 -26.10
C ALA A 138 -13.24 -50.43 -27.58
N GLN A 139 -12.65 -49.55 -28.40
CA GLN A 139 -12.32 -49.87 -29.79
C GLN A 139 -11.26 -50.97 -29.88
N LEU A 140 -10.19 -50.89 -29.09
CA LEU A 140 -9.14 -51.91 -29.01
C LEU A 140 -9.70 -53.24 -28.55
N GLY A 141 -10.58 -53.26 -27.55
CA GLY A 141 -11.25 -54.47 -27.09
C GLY A 141 -12.10 -55.12 -28.17
N ARG A 142 -12.87 -54.33 -28.93
CA ARG A 142 -13.65 -54.83 -30.07
C ARG A 142 -12.77 -55.39 -31.19
N ALA A 143 -11.69 -54.69 -31.54
CA ALA A 143 -10.75 -55.13 -32.55
C ALA A 143 -10.04 -56.43 -32.14
N GLY A 144 -9.57 -56.53 -30.89
CA GLY A 144 -8.97 -57.75 -30.35
C GLY A 144 -9.94 -58.94 -30.36
N ALA A 145 -11.19 -58.74 -29.95
CA ALA A 145 -12.20 -59.80 -30.01
C ALA A 145 -12.51 -60.23 -31.45
N ALA A 146 -12.49 -59.31 -32.42
CA ALA A 146 -12.63 -59.65 -33.83
C ALA A 146 -11.44 -60.45 -34.36
N ALA A 147 -10.21 -60.05 -34.00
CA ALA A 147 -9.00 -60.78 -34.38
C ALA A 147 -9.00 -62.22 -33.84
N ASN A 148 -9.34 -62.42 -32.57
CA ASN A 148 -9.42 -63.76 -31.97
C ASN A 148 -10.44 -64.66 -32.70
N ARG A 149 -11.61 -64.12 -33.08
CA ARG A 149 -12.60 -64.87 -33.86
C ARG A 149 -12.08 -65.29 -35.23
N LEU A 150 -11.37 -64.40 -35.92
CA LEU A 150 -10.76 -64.72 -37.21
C LEU A 150 -9.67 -65.79 -37.08
N GLU A 151 -8.87 -65.74 -36.01
CA GLU A 151 -7.87 -66.76 -35.70
C GLU A 151 -8.51 -68.13 -35.47
N GLU A 152 -9.57 -68.20 -34.65
CA GLU A 152 -10.34 -69.43 -34.41
C GLU A 152 -10.91 -70.00 -35.72
N GLN A 153 -11.47 -69.14 -36.58
CA GLN A 153 -11.96 -69.54 -37.89
C GLN A 153 -10.83 -70.05 -38.81
N ALA A 154 -9.68 -69.39 -38.80
CA ALA A 154 -8.52 -69.79 -39.59
C ALA A 154 -8.00 -71.18 -39.17
N VAL A 155 -7.93 -71.45 -37.86
CA VAL A 155 -7.56 -72.77 -37.33
C VAL A 155 -8.58 -73.84 -37.74
N GLN A 156 -9.88 -73.55 -37.60
CA GLN A 156 -10.94 -74.48 -38.01
C GLN A 156 -10.88 -74.80 -39.50
N LEU A 157 -10.74 -73.78 -40.36
CA LEU A 157 -10.62 -73.96 -41.80
C LEU A 157 -9.36 -74.74 -42.18
N SER A 158 -8.23 -74.49 -41.51
CA SER A 158 -6.98 -75.24 -41.73
C SER A 158 -7.15 -76.72 -41.39
N ARG A 159 -7.87 -77.03 -40.30
CA ARG A 159 -8.18 -78.42 -39.92
C ARG A 159 -9.06 -79.10 -40.97
N LEU A 160 -10.15 -78.45 -41.38
CA LEU A 160 -11.06 -78.97 -42.41
C LEU A 160 -10.35 -79.17 -43.76
N LEU A 161 -9.44 -78.27 -44.12
CA LEU A 161 -8.64 -78.40 -45.33
C LEU A 161 -7.72 -79.63 -45.27
N ALA A 162 -7.05 -79.86 -44.15
CA ALA A 162 -6.21 -81.04 -43.94
C ALA A 162 -7.03 -82.35 -44.00
N GLU A 163 -8.18 -82.39 -43.32
CA GLU A 163 -9.10 -83.54 -43.37
C GLU A 163 -9.59 -83.83 -44.80
N ALA A 164 -9.95 -82.79 -45.56
CA ALA A 164 -10.36 -82.93 -46.96
C ALA A 164 -9.23 -83.42 -47.86
N GLN A 165 -8.00 -82.90 -47.67
CA GLN A 165 -6.81 -83.35 -48.40
C GLN A 165 -6.50 -84.82 -48.13
N GLU A 166 -6.50 -85.24 -46.86
CA GLU A 166 -6.27 -86.62 -46.46
C GLU A 166 -7.31 -87.56 -47.09
N ARG A 167 -8.59 -87.21 -47.00
CA ARG A 167 -9.67 -87.99 -47.63
C ARG A 167 -9.49 -88.11 -49.14
N SER A 168 -9.11 -87.03 -49.83
CA SER A 168 -8.90 -87.05 -51.29
C SER A 168 -7.79 -88.01 -51.73
N GLN A 169 -6.84 -88.32 -50.85
CA GLN A 169 -5.73 -89.23 -51.12
C GLN A 169 -6.07 -90.71 -50.82
N GLN A 170 -7.23 -91.00 -50.24
CA GLN A 170 -7.67 -92.38 -49.94
C GLN A 170 -8.34 -93.03 -51.17
N GLY A 171 -8.19 -94.36 -51.31
CA GLY A 171 -8.74 -95.12 -52.45
C GLY A 171 -10.28 -95.09 -52.52
N GLY A 172 -10.83 -95.15 -53.75
CA GLY A 172 -12.21 -94.78 -54.10
C GLY A 172 -13.37 -95.35 -53.25
N LEU A 173 -13.23 -96.53 -52.65
CA LEU A 173 -14.27 -97.11 -51.77
C LEU A 173 -14.25 -96.53 -50.34
N ARG A 174 -13.12 -96.00 -49.86
CA ARG A 174 -12.99 -95.36 -48.53
C ARG A 174 -13.46 -93.90 -48.50
N LEU A 175 -13.64 -93.27 -49.66
CA LEU A 175 -14.16 -91.91 -49.81
C LEU A 175 -15.67 -91.80 -49.57
N LEU A 176 -16.40 -92.92 -49.60
CA LEU A 176 -17.87 -92.99 -49.56
C LEU A 176 -18.43 -93.56 -48.24
N GLN A 177 -17.58 -93.95 -47.28
CA GLN A 177 -17.94 -94.36 -45.92
C GLN A 177 -17.63 -93.25 -44.91
#